data_AF-A0A3N5FAK6-F1
#
_entry.id   AF-A0A3N5FAK6-F1
#
_cell.length_a   1.000
_cell.length_b   1.000
_cell.length_c   1.000
_cell.angle_alpha   90.00
_cell.angle_beta   90.00
_cell.angle_gamma   90.00
#
_symmetry.space_group_name_H-M   'P 1'
#
loop_
_entity.id
_entity.type
_entity.pdbx_description
1 polymer ?
#
loop_
_entity_poly.entity_id
_entity_poly.type
_entity_poly.pdbx_seq_one_letter_code
_entity_poly.pdbx_strand_id
1 'polypeptide(L)'
;RVNLSESASLRRVRALEEAGLIEGYTALLSQLKAGCPVNVFINITLERQDETDLRRFEDAVRKIPEVMECYLMTGDYDYLVRVVVADTADFERLHSKHLTRLPGVARVHSSFALRTVQKSRELPIR
;
A
#
# COMPACT_ATOMS: atom_id res chain seq x y z
N ARG A 1 -25.47 -4.46 12.07
CA ARG A 1 -26.67 -3.89 12.73
C ARG A 1 -26.44 -3.88 14.23
N VAL A 2 -26.90 -2.85 14.94
CA VAL A 2 -26.72 -2.69 16.40
C VAL A 2 -28.08 -2.42 17.04
N ASN A 3 -28.30 -2.89 18.27
CA ASN A 3 -29.57 -2.75 18.99
C ASN A 3 -29.71 -1.35 19.63
N LEU A 4 -29.67 -0.31 18.80
CA LEU A 4 -29.78 1.09 19.20
C LEU A 4 -30.81 1.82 18.33
N SER A 5 -31.36 2.92 18.85
CA SER A 5 -32.15 3.85 18.02
C SER A 5 -31.27 4.49 16.94
N GLU A 6 -31.90 5.05 15.90
CA GLU A 6 -31.20 5.74 14.81
C GLU A 6 -30.35 6.91 15.33
N SER A 7 -30.91 7.74 16.20
CA SER A 7 -30.20 8.88 16.80
C SER A 7 -29.02 8.45 17.70
N ALA A 8 -29.15 7.35 18.44
CA ALA A 8 -28.07 6.80 19.24
C ALA A 8 -26.95 6.19 18.37
N SER A 9 -27.31 5.50 17.29
CA SER A 9 -26.35 4.92 16.33
C SER A 9 -25.55 5.99 15.62
N LEU A 10 -26.21 7.06 15.14
CA LEU A 10 -25.54 8.16 14.45
C LEU A 10 -24.54 8.89 15.37
N ARG A 11 -24.93 9.18 16.61
CA ARG A 11 -24.01 9.80 17.60
C ARG A 11 -22.80 8.91 17.88
N ARG A 12 -23.00 7.58 17.95
CA ARG A 12 -21.90 6.64 18.17
C ARG A 12 -20.93 6.59 17.00
N VAL A 13 -21.42 6.57 15.76
CA VAL A 13 -20.55 6.59 14.58
C VAL A 13 -19.73 7.87 14.55
N ARG A 14 -20.35 9.03 14.77
CA ARG A 14 -19.63 10.32 14.86
C ARG A 14 -18.55 10.33 15.93
N ALA A 15 -18.84 9.80 17.12
CA ALA A 15 -17.85 9.70 18.18
C ALA A 15 -16.67 8.79 17.80
N LEU A 16 -16.89 7.73 17.01
CA LEU A 16 -15.82 6.86 16.52
C LEU A 16 -14.99 7.54 15.43
N GLU A 17 -15.60 8.32 14.54
CA GLU A 17 -14.93 9.16 13.55
C GLU A 17 -14.06 10.22 14.24
N GLU A 18 -14.63 10.97 15.19
CA GLU A 18 -13.94 12.01 15.96
C GLU A 18 -12.78 11.46 16.81
N ALA A 19 -12.92 10.23 17.32
CA ALA A 19 -11.86 9.54 18.03
C ALA A 19 -10.77 8.93 17.12
N GLY A 20 -10.93 9.00 15.79
CA GLY A 20 -10.00 8.41 14.82
C GLY A 20 -10.04 6.89 14.73
N LEU A 21 -11.03 6.23 15.37
CA LEU A 21 -11.24 4.78 15.24
C LEU A 21 -11.82 4.42 13.87
N ILE A 22 -12.51 5.36 13.23
CA ILE A 22 -12.89 5.27 11.82
C ILE A 22 -12.01 6.26 11.05
N GLU A 23 -11.06 5.74 10.29
CA GLU A 23 -10.14 6.54 9.49
C GLU A 23 -10.80 7.16 8.25
N GLY A 24 -11.88 6.53 7.76
CA GLY A 24 -12.65 7.03 6.63
C GLY A 24 -13.50 5.97 5.94
N TYR A 25 -14.10 6.37 4.82
CA TYR A 25 -14.95 5.51 3.98
C TYR A 25 -14.46 5.55 2.55
N THR A 26 -14.30 4.37 1.94
CA THR A 26 -13.91 4.26 0.52
C THR A 26 -14.77 3.24 -0.21
N ALA A 27 -15.02 3.50 -1.50
CA ALA A 27 -15.53 2.49 -2.40
C ALA A 27 -14.43 1.46 -2.72
N LEU A 28 -14.83 0.20 -2.88
CA LEU A 28 -13.92 -0.90 -3.16
C LEU A 28 -14.13 -1.37 -4.59
N LEU A 29 -13.14 -1.10 -5.44
CA LEU A 29 -13.21 -1.43 -6.86
C LEU A 29 -12.62 -2.82 -7.13
N SER A 30 -13.13 -3.46 -8.18
CA SER A 30 -12.53 -4.69 -8.71
C SER A 30 -11.23 -4.34 -9.43
N GLN A 31 -10.11 -4.79 -8.88
CA GLN A 31 -8.78 -4.58 -9.44
C GLN A 31 -8.66 -5.09 -10.89
N LEU A 32 -9.26 -6.26 -11.18
CA LEU A 32 -9.32 -6.81 -12.53
C LEU A 32 -10.07 -5.88 -13.50
N LYS A 33 -11.27 -5.40 -13.11
CA LYS A 33 -12.06 -4.49 -13.96
C LYS A 33 -11.47 -3.09 -14.07
N ALA A 34 -10.63 -2.70 -13.11
CA ALA A 34 -9.88 -1.45 -13.14
C ALA A 34 -8.63 -1.50 -14.04
N GLY A 35 -8.31 -2.65 -14.64
CA GLY A 35 -7.20 -2.79 -15.58
C GLY A 35 -5.83 -2.99 -14.94
N CYS A 36 -5.77 -3.30 -13.63
CA CYS A 36 -4.50 -3.54 -12.91
C CYS A 36 -4.48 -4.91 -12.21
N PRO A 37 -4.75 -6.03 -12.90
CA PRO A 37 -4.99 -7.33 -12.26
C PRO A 37 -3.78 -7.94 -11.54
N VAL A 38 -2.57 -7.50 -11.87
CA VAL A 38 -1.34 -8.11 -11.36
C VAL A 38 -0.89 -7.40 -10.09
N ASN A 39 -0.55 -8.16 -9.05
CA ASN A 39 0.15 -7.62 -7.88
C ASN A 39 1.64 -7.97 -7.99
N VAL A 40 2.49 -6.98 -7.75
CA VAL A 40 3.94 -7.19 -7.67
C VAL A 40 4.43 -6.73 -6.31
N PHE A 41 5.21 -7.59 -5.66
CA PHE A 41 5.87 -7.31 -4.39
C PHE A 41 7.32 -6.98 -4.66
N ILE A 42 7.77 -5.85 -4.15
CA ILE A 42 9.09 -5.29 -4.42
C ILE A 42 9.80 -5.11 -3.08
N ASN A 43 10.89 -5.84 -2.91
CA ASN A 43 11.83 -5.65 -1.82
C ASN A 43 12.88 -4.62 -2.25
N ILE A 44 13.10 -3.61 -1.43
CA ILE A 44 14.02 -2.50 -1.69
C ILE A 44 15.05 -2.44 -0.58
N THR A 45 16.33 -2.37 -0.97
CA THR A 45 17.45 -2.07 -0.08
C THR A 45 18.00 -0.70 -0.44
N LEU A 46 18.17 0.16 0.56
CA LEU A 46 18.78 1.48 0.39
C LEU A 46 20.31 1.42 0.57
N GLU A 47 21.01 2.36 -0.05
CA GLU A 47 22.45 2.54 0.11
C GLU A 47 22.81 2.97 1.53
N ARG A 48 21.97 3.85 2.11
CA ARG A 48 22.14 4.43 3.43
C ARG A 48 20.76 4.52 4.09
N GLN A 49 20.74 4.28 5.39
CA GLN A 49 19.52 4.22 6.21
C GLN A 49 19.49 5.35 7.24
N ASP A 50 20.11 6.49 6.94
CA ASP A 50 19.93 7.67 7.78
C ASP A 50 18.56 8.30 7.54
N GLU A 51 18.10 9.07 8.52
CA GLU A 51 16.75 9.64 8.54
C GLU A 51 16.44 10.48 7.29
N THR A 52 17.45 11.12 6.69
CA THR A 52 17.24 11.97 5.51
C THR A 52 16.96 11.14 4.28
N ASP A 53 17.73 10.07 4.08
CA ASP A 53 17.59 9.18 2.93
C ASP A 53 16.28 8.36 3.01
N LEU A 54 15.90 7.90 4.21
CA LEU A 54 14.60 7.26 4.45
C LEU A 54 13.42 8.18 4.09
N ARG A 55 13.41 9.42 4.60
CA ARG A 55 12.35 10.40 4.32
C ARG A 55 12.24 10.70 2.82
N ARG A 56 13.37 10.90 2.13
CA ARG A 56 13.40 11.16 0.68
C ARG A 56 12.83 10.00 -0.12
N PHE A 57 13.18 8.78 0.26
CA PHE A 57 12.64 7.58 -0.37
C PHE A 57 11.12 7.48 -0.15
N GLU A 58 10.64 7.62 1.09
CA GLU A 58 9.22 7.54 1.42
C GLU A 58 8.39 8.60 0.68
N ASP A 59 8.87 9.84 0.63
CA ASP A 59 8.19 10.93 -0.08
C ASP A 59 8.17 10.71 -1.59
N ALA A 60 9.18 10.04 -2.15
CA ALA A 60 9.19 9.68 -3.57
C ALA A 60 8.24 8.52 -3.86
N VAL A 61 8.21 7.49 -3.02
CA VAL A 61 7.33 6.32 -3.17
C VAL A 61 5.86 6.69 -3.07
N ARG A 62 5.48 7.58 -2.14
CA ARG A 62 4.09 8.06 -1.99
C ARG A 62 3.52 8.74 -3.24
N LYS A 63 4.38 9.20 -4.16
CA LYS A 63 3.97 9.87 -5.41
C LYS A 63 3.71 8.92 -6.56
N ILE A 64 3.97 7.62 -6.39
CA ILE A 64 3.79 6.61 -7.42
C ILE A 64 2.36 6.03 -7.30
N PRO A 65 1.45 6.30 -8.26
CA PRO A 65 0.06 5.88 -8.15
C PRO A 65 -0.15 4.37 -8.10
N GLU A 66 0.76 3.60 -8.71
CA GLU A 66 0.72 2.14 -8.71
C GLU A 66 1.06 1.52 -7.35
N VAL A 67 1.68 2.29 -6.44
CA VAL A 67 2.00 1.85 -5.07
C VAL A 67 0.74 1.83 -4.23
N MET A 68 0.40 0.64 -3.76
CA MET A 68 -0.76 0.43 -2.90
C MET A 68 -0.39 0.36 -1.42
N GLU A 69 0.76 -0.23 -1.11
CA GLU A 69 1.27 -0.40 0.25
C GLU A 69 2.80 -0.29 0.23
N CYS A 70 3.37 0.30 1.28
CA CYS A 70 4.81 0.38 1.48
C CYS A 70 5.09 0.25 2.98
N TYR A 71 5.92 -0.70 3.36
CA TYR A 71 6.26 -0.99 4.76
C TYR A 71 7.76 -0.87 4.95
N LEU A 72 8.18 -0.15 5.99
CA LEU A 72 9.54 -0.25 6.51
C LEU A 72 9.68 -1.59 7.24
N MET A 73 10.68 -2.37 6.87
CA MET A 73 10.86 -3.75 7.29
C MET A 73 12.09 -3.89 8.18
N THR A 74 12.04 -4.84 9.11
CA THR A 74 13.24 -5.38 9.74
C THR A 74 13.71 -6.59 8.94
N GLY A 75 15.01 -6.72 8.64
CA GLY A 75 15.57 -7.89 7.97
C GLY A 75 16.51 -7.53 6.82
N ASP A 76 16.51 -8.35 5.77
CA ASP A 76 17.44 -8.24 4.63
C ASP A 76 17.12 -7.08 3.67
N TYR A 77 15.91 -6.55 3.76
CA TYR A 77 15.42 -5.45 2.92
C TYR A 77 14.80 -4.38 3.80
N ASP A 78 14.96 -3.13 3.39
CA ASP A 78 14.53 -1.97 4.15
C ASP A 78 13.05 -1.70 3.94
N TYR A 79 12.57 -1.90 2.71
CA TYR A 79 11.15 -1.70 2.40
C TYR A 79 10.56 -2.88 1.62
N LEU A 80 9.31 -3.21 1.95
CA LEU A 80 8.44 -4.05 1.15
C LEU A 80 7.32 -3.20 0.56
N VAL A 81 7.25 -3.17 -0.77
CA VAL A 81 6.27 -2.38 -1.52
C VAL A 81 5.36 -3.31 -2.30
N ARG A 82 4.04 -3.11 -2.20
CA ARG A 82 3.06 -3.76 -3.08
C ARG A 82 2.57 -2.76 -4.11
N VAL A 83 2.77 -3.08 -5.39
CA VAL A 83 2.22 -2.33 -6.52
C VAL A 83 1.18 -3.15 -7.26
N VAL A 84 0.31 -2.45 -8.01
CA VAL A 84 -0.63 -3.08 -8.95
C VAL A 84 -0.37 -2.57 -10.37
N VAL A 85 -0.38 -3.49 -11.33
CA VAL A 85 -0.01 -3.21 -12.73
C VAL A 85 -0.92 -3.98 -13.68
N ALA A 86 -1.00 -3.52 -14.92
CA ALA A 86 -1.77 -4.17 -15.97
C ALA A 86 -1.16 -5.53 -16.37
N ASP A 87 0.15 -5.54 -16.61
CA ASP A 87 0.93 -6.67 -17.09
C ASP A 87 2.44 -6.47 -16.83
N THR A 88 3.28 -7.34 -17.40
CA THR A 88 4.74 -7.25 -17.26
C THR A 88 5.35 -6.03 -17.97
N ALA A 89 4.78 -5.58 -19.09
CA ALA A 89 5.28 -4.40 -19.80
C ALA A 89 4.95 -3.11 -19.02
N ASP A 90 3.79 -3.07 -18.40
CA ASP A 90 3.37 -2.04 -17.45
C ASP A 90 4.33 -1.97 -16.25
N PHE A 91 4.71 -3.13 -15.72
CA PHE A 91 5.73 -3.23 -14.67
C PHE A 91 7.12 -2.76 -15.13
N GLU A 92 7.56 -3.13 -16.33
CA GLU A 92 8.86 -2.68 -16.87
C GLU A 92 8.91 -1.15 -16.99
N ARG A 93 7.81 -0.53 -17.43
CA ARG A 93 7.67 0.94 -17.45
C ARG A 93 7.79 1.51 -16.03
N LEU A 94 7.07 0.94 -15.06
CA LEU A 94 7.11 1.37 -13.67
C LEU A 94 8.53 1.25 -13.09
N HIS A 95 9.20 0.12 -13.36
CA HIS A 95 10.54 -0.16 -12.89
C HIS A 95 11.57 0.84 -13.43
N SER A 96 11.58 1.06 -14.74
CA SER A 96 12.53 1.96 -15.41
C SER A 96 12.27 3.45 -15.18
N LYS A 97 11.00 3.86 -15.05
CA LYS A 97 10.63 5.27 -14.85
C LYS A 97 10.67 5.70 -13.39
N HIS A 98 10.36 4.79 -12.47
CA HIS A 98 10.20 5.14 -11.06
C HIS A 98 11.17 4.38 -10.17
N LEU A 99 11.12 3.05 -10.13
CA LEU A 99 11.82 2.27 -9.10
C LEU A 99 13.34 2.44 -9.14
N THR A 100 13.96 2.43 -10.31
CA THR A 100 15.41 2.63 -10.47
C THR A 100 15.86 4.07 -10.21
N ARG A 101 14.92 5.02 -10.16
CA ARG A 101 15.19 6.45 -9.93
C ARG A 101 14.83 6.89 -8.51
N LEU A 102 14.33 5.98 -7.68
CA LEU A 102 14.07 6.26 -6.29
C LEU A 102 15.38 6.62 -5.58
N PRO A 103 15.39 7.67 -4.77
CA PRO A 103 16.61 8.17 -4.15
C PRO A 103 17.18 7.12 -3.20
N GLY A 104 18.49 6.89 -3.30
CA GLY A 104 19.22 6.02 -2.39
C GLY A 104 18.91 4.53 -2.54
N VAL A 105 18.29 4.07 -3.63
CA VAL A 105 18.02 2.64 -3.85
C VAL A 105 19.27 1.91 -4.36
N ALA A 106 19.77 0.96 -3.56
CA ALA A 106 20.91 0.12 -3.92
C ALA A 106 20.48 -1.15 -4.67
N ARG A 107 19.36 -1.75 -4.26
CA ARG A 107 18.88 -3.01 -4.83
C ARG A 107 17.36 -3.06 -4.85
N VAL A 108 16.84 -3.62 -5.94
CA VAL A 108 15.42 -3.91 -6.14
C VAL A 108 15.28 -5.38 -6.47
N HIS A 109 14.44 -6.09 -5.71
CA HIS A 109 14.06 -7.46 -6.01
C HIS A 109 12.54 -7.56 -6.09
N SER A 110 12.01 -8.12 -7.18
CA SER A 110 10.57 -8.11 -7.46
C SER A 110 10.03 -9.51 -7.67
N SER A 111 8.84 -9.77 -7.12
CA SER A 111 8.13 -11.04 -7.20
C SER A 111 6.67 -10.81 -7.62
N PHE A 112 6.21 -11.54 -8.62
CA PHE A 112 4.85 -11.44 -9.13
C PHE A 112 3.93 -12.41 -8.39
N ALA A 113 2.81 -11.91 -7.89
CA ALA A 113 1.79 -12.76 -7.30
C ALA A 113 1.05 -13.52 -8.40
N LEU A 114 1.07 -14.86 -8.33
CA LEU A 114 0.32 -15.70 -9.27
C LEU A 114 -1.20 -15.51 -9.14
N ARG A 115 -1.68 -15.38 -7.90
CA ARG A 115 -3.07 -15.03 -7.58
C ARG A 115 -3.17 -14.49 -6.15
N THR A 116 -4.22 -13.72 -5.89
CA THR A 116 -4.58 -13.36 -4.51
C THR A 116 -5.39 -14.50 -3.89
N VAL A 117 -4.90 -15.09 -2.79
CA VAL A 117 -5.63 -16.13 -2.05
C VAL A 117 -6.69 -15.52 -1.15
N GLN A 118 -6.32 -14.48 -0.40
CA GLN A 118 -7.19 -13.75 0.51
C GLN A 118 -6.73 -12.29 0.59
N LYS A 119 -7.70 -11.37 0.67
CA LYS A 119 -7.47 -9.95 0.94
C LYS A 119 -8.57 -9.43 1.84
N SER A 120 -8.35 -9.52 3.16
CA SER A 120 -9.29 -8.99 4.16
C SER A 120 -9.19 -7.47 4.22
N ARG A 121 -10.30 -6.83 4.54
CA ARG A 121 -10.38 -5.40 4.89
C ARG A 121 -10.90 -5.20 6.32
N GLU A 122 -11.19 -6.30 6.99
CA GLU A 122 -11.68 -6.32 8.36
C GLU A 122 -10.50 -6.56 9.29
N LEU A 123 -10.32 -5.65 10.24
CA LEU A 123 -9.39 -5.83 11.35
C LEU A 123 -9.94 -6.89 12.32
N PRO A 124 -9.09 -7.73 12.93
CA PRO A 124 -9.51 -8.77 13.86
C PRO A 124 -9.85 -8.19 15.25
N ILE A 125 -10.79 -7.25 15.30
CA ILE A 125 -11.26 -6.60 16.54
C ILE A 125 -12.24 -7.56 17.23
N ARG A 126 -11.96 -7.90 18.50
CA ARG A 126 -12.83 -8.69 19.35
C ARG A 126 -13.54 -7.81 20.36
#